data_AF-A0A952CYW8-F1
#
_entry.id   AF-A0A952CYW8-F1
#
_cell.length_a   1.000
_cell.length_b   1.000
_cell.length_c   1.000
_cell.angle_alpha   90.00
_cell.angle_beta   90.00
_cell.angle_gamma   90.00
#
_symmetry.space_group_name_H-M   'P 1'
#
loop_
_entity.id
_entity.type
_entity.pdbx_description
1 polymer ?
#
loop_
_entity_poly.entity_id
_entity_poly.type
_entity_poly.pdbx_seq_one_letter_code
_entity_poly.pdbx_strand_id
1 'polypeptide(L)'
;METKQAPQPLPPPPSVTPAIKAGMDAISVHLSILLLPLGLDLLLWFGPRLSIQPLFASLLEQMKSFGVGGAMKASDVEAAQQMLTEWLSRFNLLSVLRTFPVGVSSLMTAKQPAVNPLGGGSVVEVHSGVGLIGWLFLLTVLGWVAGGLYFHWVSKATGSRETNFGGGRAVTQTVLFSVLLAVAAFMVGMPVMFVVGIVGLISPNLLQILLFILALFSAWIVVPVFFSAHGIFLRGQNAFYSIYAGLRMARFTLPSSSMFVLAVFVISQGLNYLWAIPADNSWMLLVGMAGHAFVTTALLAASFIYYHDMNAWLELVFQRLKPDATAQQT
;
A
#
# COMPACT_ATOMS: atom_id res chain seq x y z
N MET A 1 20.90 -19.49 51.53
CA MET A 1 20.13 -18.29 51.14
C MET A 1 20.30 -18.13 49.64
N GLU A 2 19.38 -18.66 48.84
CA GLU A 2 19.36 -18.35 47.41
C GLU A 2 19.00 -16.88 47.25
N THR A 3 19.92 -16.10 46.73
CA THR A 3 19.68 -14.72 46.31
C THR A 3 18.64 -14.77 45.19
N LYS A 4 17.39 -14.42 45.51
CA LYS A 4 16.36 -14.09 44.51
C LYS A 4 16.95 -13.02 43.59
N GLN A 5 17.43 -13.42 42.41
CA GLN A 5 17.89 -12.50 41.40
C GLN A 5 16.72 -11.57 41.05
N ALA A 6 16.93 -10.26 41.17
CA ALA A 6 15.93 -9.29 40.78
C ALA A 6 15.55 -9.55 39.30
N PRO A 7 14.26 -9.51 38.94
CA PRO A 7 13.84 -9.78 37.57
C PRO A 7 14.55 -8.81 36.63
N GLN A 8 15.28 -9.34 35.65
CA GLN A 8 15.99 -8.52 34.67
C GLN A 8 15.00 -7.59 33.95
N PRO A 9 15.38 -6.33 33.67
CA PRO A 9 14.51 -5.39 32.98
C PRO A 9 14.10 -5.93 31.60
N LEU A 10 12.89 -5.56 31.15
CA LEU A 10 12.45 -5.88 29.80
C LEU A 10 13.36 -5.19 28.78
N PRO A 11 13.80 -5.88 27.71
CA PRO A 11 14.53 -5.21 26.64
C PRO A 11 13.63 -4.14 26.00
N PRO A 12 14.23 -3.05 25.46
CA PRO A 12 13.45 -2.03 24.76
C PRO A 12 12.78 -2.63 23.51
N PRO A 13 11.64 -2.06 23.06
CA PRO A 13 11.00 -2.49 21.83
C PRO A 13 11.91 -2.23 20.61
N PRO A 14 11.73 -2.99 19.51
CA PRO A 14 12.48 -2.79 18.28
C PRO A 14 12.43 -1.33 17.79
N SER A 15 13.59 -0.82 17.38
CA SER A 15 13.74 0.55 16.92
C SER A 15 13.73 0.65 15.39
N VAL A 16 13.43 1.85 14.88
CA VAL A 16 13.19 2.10 13.45
C VAL A 16 14.48 1.98 12.62
N THR A 17 15.56 2.64 13.07
CA THR A 17 16.82 2.72 12.31
C THR A 17 17.47 1.35 12.05
N PRO A 18 17.60 0.45 13.04
CA PRO A 18 18.17 -0.87 12.81
C PRO A 18 17.33 -1.71 11.84
N ALA A 19 15.99 -1.63 11.91
CA ALA A 19 15.12 -2.35 10.99
C ALA A 19 15.28 -1.87 9.54
N ILE A 20 15.36 -0.55 9.32
CA ILE A 20 15.61 0.02 7.99
C ILE A 20 16.97 -0.41 7.46
N LYS A 21 18.03 -0.31 8.28
CA LYS A 21 19.38 -0.76 7.89
C LYS A 21 19.37 -2.24 7.51
N ALA A 22 18.75 -3.09 8.33
CA ALA A 22 18.68 -4.52 8.07
C ALA A 22 17.91 -4.84 6.78
N GLY A 23 16.85 -4.09 6.47
CA GLY A 23 16.13 -4.21 5.19
C GLY A 23 17.00 -3.84 3.98
N MET A 24 17.80 -2.78 4.08
CA MET A 24 18.76 -2.41 3.03
C MET A 24 19.84 -3.48 2.85
N ASP A 25 20.42 -3.96 3.96
CA ASP A 25 21.44 -5.01 3.96
C ASP A 25 20.91 -6.29 3.28
N ALA A 26 19.68 -6.70 3.62
CA ALA A 26 19.01 -7.87 3.02
C ALA A 26 18.83 -7.73 1.50
N ILE A 27 18.37 -6.57 1.02
CA ILE A 27 18.10 -6.38 -0.42
C ILE A 27 19.38 -6.18 -1.23
N SER A 28 20.45 -5.63 -0.63
CA SER A 28 21.73 -5.41 -1.31
C SER A 28 22.37 -6.69 -1.86
N VAL A 29 22.12 -7.84 -1.21
CA VAL A 29 22.61 -9.16 -1.63
C VAL A 29 21.61 -9.88 -2.56
N HIS A 30 20.38 -9.36 -2.67
CA HIS A 30 19.26 -9.97 -3.41
C HIS A 30 18.67 -9.03 -4.47
N LEU A 31 19.53 -8.37 -5.26
CA LEU A 31 19.16 -7.38 -6.27
C LEU A 31 18.23 -7.92 -7.38
N SER A 32 18.17 -9.23 -7.60
CA SER A 32 17.26 -9.83 -8.58
C SER A 32 15.78 -9.59 -8.25
N ILE A 33 15.44 -9.34 -6.99
CA ILE A 33 14.06 -9.02 -6.57
C ILE A 33 13.58 -7.68 -7.17
N LEU A 34 14.51 -6.77 -7.46
CA LEU A 34 14.22 -5.46 -8.03
C LEU A 34 13.68 -5.55 -9.47
N LEU A 35 13.88 -6.68 -10.15
CA LEU A 35 13.40 -6.88 -11.52
C LEU A 35 11.88 -6.77 -11.63
N LEU A 36 11.13 -7.10 -10.58
CA LEU A 36 9.67 -7.05 -10.61
C LEU A 36 9.14 -5.60 -10.56
N PRO A 37 9.51 -4.75 -9.58
CA PRO A 37 9.12 -3.33 -9.61
C PRO A 37 9.70 -2.60 -10.83
N LEU A 38 10.93 -2.91 -11.25
CA LEU A 38 11.49 -2.38 -12.50
C LEU A 38 10.67 -2.81 -13.72
N GLY A 39 10.26 -4.07 -13.79
CA GLY A 39 9.43 -4.59 -14.88
C GLY A 39 8.07 -3.90 -14.94
N LEU A 40 7.44 -3.64 -13.79
CA LEU A 40 6.19 -2.88 -13.72
C LEU A 40 6.40 -1.43 -14.17
N ASP A 41 7.48 -0.79 -13.74
CA ASP A 41 7.80 0.57 -14.15
C ASP A 41 8.08 0.66 -15.66
N LEU A 42 8.86 -0.27 -16.23
CA LEU A 42 9.10 -0.35 -17.67
C LEU A 42 7.81 -0.61 -18.46
N LEU A 43 6.93 -1.48 -17.95
CA LEU A 43 5.61 -1.73 -18.55
C LEU A 43 4.76 -0.45 -18.55
N LEU A 44 4.78 0.33 -17.49
CA LEU A 44 4.00 1.57 -17.40
C LEU A 44 4.61 2.72 -18.21
N TRP A 45 5.92 2.70 -18.46
CA TRP A 45 6.62 3.72 -19.23
C TRP A 45 6.59 3.48 -20.75
N PHE A 46 6.82 2.23 -21.18
CA PHE A 46 6.87 1.85 -22.60
C PHE A 46 5.62 1.12 -23.10
N GLY A 47 4.80 0.56 -22.20
CA GLY A 47 3.57 -0.13 -22.57
C GLY A 47 2.47 0.82 -23.03
N PRO A 48 1.38 0.26 -23.61
CA PRO A 48 0.26 1.06 -24.06
C PRO A 48 -0.44 1.72 -22.88
N ARG A 49 -0.76 3.01 -23.00
CA ARG A 49 -1.61 3.72 -22.05
C ARG A 49 -3.06 3.32 -22.30
N LEU A 50 -3.63 2.57 -21.35
CA LEU A 50 -5.04 2.25 -21.35
C LEU A 50 -5.84 3.46 -20.85
N SER A 51 -6.42 4.22 -21.78
CA SER A 51 -7.18 5.42 -21.52
C SER A 51 -8.66 5.12 -21.30
N ILE A 52 -9.23 5.71 -20.25
CA ILE A 52 -10.67 5.66 -19.96
C ILE A 52 -11.36 7.00 -20.26
N GLN A 53 -10.63 7.95 -20.86
CA GLN A 53 -11.11 9.29 -21.18
C GLN A 53 -12.41 9.29 -22.00
N PRO A 54 -12.58 8.44 -23.04
CA PRO A 54 -13.80 8.45 -23.84
C PRO A 54 -15.06 8.08 -23.03
N LEU A 55 -14.93 7.13 -22.08
CA LEU A 55 -16.02 6.73 -21.21
C LEU A 55 -16.48 7.88 -20.31
N PHE A 56 -15.52 8.57 -19.69
CA PHE A 56 -15.84 9.69 -18.81
C PHE A 56 -16.36 10.90 -19.58
N ALA A 57 -15.84 11.18 -20.77
CA ALA A 57 -16.37 12.24 -21.64
C ALA A 57 -17.86 11.99 -21.95
N SER A 58 -18.21 10.76 -22.34
CA SER A 58 -19.62 10.39 -22.61
C SER A 58 -20.52 10.52 -21.38
N LEU A 59 -20.01 10.17 -20.19
CA LEU A 59 -20.75 10.31 -18.93
C LEU A 59 -20.97 11.79 -18.57
N LEU A 60 -19.96 12.64 -18.76
CA LEU A 60 -20.06 14.08 -18.51
C LEU A 60 -21.11 14.73 -19.43
N GLU A 61 -21.15 14.35 -20.70
CA GLU A 61 -22.18 14.82 -21.64
C GLU A 61 -23.59 14.39 -21.21
N GLN A 62 -23.76 13.14 -20.78
CA GLN A 62 -25.03 12.65 -20.26
C GLN A 62 -25.46 13.44 -19.01
N MET A 63 -24.55 13.66 -18.04
CA MET A 63 -24.86 14.44 -16.84
C MET A 63 -25.30 15.88 -17.16
N LYS A 64 -24.67 16.51 -18.17
CA LYS A 64 -25.09 17.83 -18.68
C LYS A 64 -26.50 17.76 -19.25
N SER A 65 -26.82 16.73 -20.05
CA SER A 65 -28.16 16.56 -20.63
C SER A 65 -29.26 16.35 -19.59
N PHE A 66 -28.94 15.73 -18.45
CA PHE A 66 -29.88 15.50 -17.34
C PHE A 66 -29.95 16.67 -16.35
N GLY A 67 -29.21 17.76 -16.55
CA GLY A 67 -29.24 18.94 -15.68
C GLY A 67 -28.67 18.70 -14.28
N VAL A 68 -27.84 17.66 -14.08
CA VAL A 68 -27.31 17.21 -12.77
C VAL A 68 -26.38 18.24 -12.08
N GLY A 69 -26.14 19.40 -12.70
CA GLY A 69 -25.35 20.52 -12.14
C GLY A 69 -26.14 21.79 -11.82
N GLY A 70 -27.46 21.83 -12.03
CA GLY A 70 -28.25 23.07 -11.93
C GLY A 70 -28.28 23.76 -10.56
N ALA A 71 -27.96 23.04 -9.49
CA ALA A 71 -27.86 23.57 -8.13
C ALA A 71 -26.45 24.08 -7.77
N MET A 72 -25.44 23.82 -8.60
CA MET A 72 -24.05 24.25 -8.41
C MET A 72 -23.77 25.50 -9.25
N LYS A 73 -22.83 26.33 -8.79
CA LYS A 73 -22.39 27.48 -9.59
C LYS A 73 -21.67 26.97 -10.85
N ALA A 74 -21.92 27.61 -11.99
CA ALA A 74 -21.30 27.25 -13.26
C ALA A 74 -19.77 27.23 -13.18
N SER A 75 -19.16 28.18 -12.44
CA SER A 75 -17.72 28.25 -12.19
C SER A 75 -17.15 27.00 -11.52
N ASP A 76 -17.90 26.44 -10.56
CA ASP A 76 -17.45 25.31 -9.75
C ASP A 76 -17.50 24.02 -10.59
N VAL A 77 -18.53 23.92 -11.44
CA VAL A 77 -18.70 22.82 -12.39
C VAL A 77 -17.61 22.83 -13.47
N GLU A 78 -17.27 24.00 -14.00
CA GLU A 78 -16.20 24.15 -15.00
C GLU A 78 -14.83 23.80 -14.42
N ALA A 79 -14.51 24.29 -13.22
CA ALA A 79 -13.26 23.96 -12.52
C ALA A 79 -13.13 22.45 -12.28
N ALA A 80 -14.21 21.79 -11.83
CA ALA A 80 -14.23 20.34 -11.63
C ALA A 80 -14.04 19.57 -12.95
N GLN A 81 -14.66 20.02 -14.05
CA GLN A 81 -14.50 19.40 -15.36
C GLN A 81 -13.07 19.53 -15.89
N GLN A 82 -12.45 20.70 -15.74
CA GLN A 82 -11.06 20.91 -16.16
C GLN A 82 -10.11 20.01 -15.38
N MET A 83 -10.23 19.98 -14.05
CA MET A 83 -9.41 19.12 -13.20
C MET A 83 -9.57 17.63 -13.56
N LEU A 84 -10.81 17.18 -13.78
CA LEU A 84 -11.08 15.80 -14.17
C LEU A 84 -10.50 15.46 -15.55
N THR A 85 -10.63 16.38 -16.51
CA THR A 85 -10.10 16.19 -17.87
C THR A 85 -8.57 16.12 -17.88
N GLU A 86 -7.91 16.99 -17.12
CA GLU A 86 -6.46 16.97 -16.97
C GLU A 86 -5.99 15.64 -16.34
N TRP A 87 -6.64 15.21 -15.26
CA TRP A 87 -6.31 13.94 -14.62
C TRP A 87 -6.53 12.73 -15.56
N LEU A 88 -7.67 12.68 -16.24
CA LEU A 88 -8.00 11.61 -17.19
C LEU A 88 -7.02 11.57 -18.37
N SER A 89 -6.48 12.71 -18.80
CA SER A 89 -5.53 12.78 -19.91
C SER A 89 -4.18 12.12 -19.61
N ARG A 90 -3.85 11.95 -18.32
CA ARG A 90 -2.60 11.33 -17.84
C ARG A 90 -2.81 9.95 -17.23
N PHE A 91 -4.02 9.68 -16.74
CA PHE A 91 -4.35 8.41 -16.10
C PHE A 91 -4.13 7.22 -17.05
N ASN A 92 -3.44 6.21 -16.54
CA ASN A 92 -3.24 4.93 -17.22
C ASN A 92 -3.91 3.82 -16.41
N LEU A 93 -4.90 3.13 -16.99
CA LEU A 93 -5.58 2.03 -16.30
C LEU A 93 -4.63 0.89 -15.90
N LEU A 94 -3.50 0.71 -16.62
CA LEU A 94 -2.47 -0.26 -16.23
C LEU A 94 -1.88 0.00 -14.84
N SER A 95 -1.94 1.24 -14.34
CA SER A 95 -1.47 1.59 -12.99
C SER A 95 -2.21 0.82 -11.87
N VAL A 96 -3.38 0.23 -12.18
CA VAL A 96 -4.11 -0.68 -11.28
C VAL A 96 -3.27 -1.90 -10.87
N LEU A 97 -2.31 -2.34 -11.70
CA LEU A 97 -1.39 -3.44 -11.39
C LEU A 97 -0.57 -3.23 -10.12
N ARG A 98 -0.36 -1.97 -9.69
CA ARG A 98 0.38 -1.66 -8.46
C ARG A 98 -0.25 -2.32 -7.23
N THR A 99 -1.58 -2.38 -7.16
CA THR A 99 -2.44 -2.84 -6.03
C THR A 99 -2.03 -2.35 -4.63
N PHE A 100 -2.95 -2.43 -3.66
CA PHE A 100 -2.71 -2.02 -2.27
C PHE A 100 -3.57 -2.88 -1.33
N PRO A 101 -3.10 -3.26 -0.12
CA PRO A 101 -1.79 -2.99 0.47
C PRO A 101 -0.69 -3.97 0.06
N VAL A 102 -1.05 -5.13 -0.53
CA VAL A 102 -0.08 -6.08 -1.11
C VAL A 102 -0.03 -5.85 -2.61
N GLY A 103 1.15 -5.48 -3.11
CA GLY A 103 1.31 -4.98 -4.46
C GLY A 103 2.76 -4.71 -4.81
N VAL A 104 3.05 -4.50 -6.09
CA VAL A 104 4.40 -4.20 -6.59
C VAL A 104 4.57 -2.68 -6.62
N SER A 105 5.61 -2.15 -5.98
CA SER A 105 5.88 -0.71 -6.01
C SER A 105 6.22 -0.24 -7.43
N SER A 106 5.78 0.97 -7.77
CA SER A 106 6.06 1.59 -9.07
C SER A 106 6.17 3.11 -8.96
N LEU A 107 7.26 3.67 -9.49
CA LEU A 107 7.46 5.10 -9.65
C LEU A 107 6.53 5.66 -10.74
N MET A 108 6.36 4.91 -11.83
CA MET A 108 5.55 5.33 -12.98
C MET A 108 4.06 5.46 -12.65
N THR A 109 3.57 4.72 -11.66
CA THR A 109 2.18 4.89 -11.17
C THR A 109 1.95 6.26 -10.53
N ALA A 110 2.98 6.85 -9.92
CA ALA A 110 2.88 8.21 -9.34
C ALA A 110 3.16 9.30 -10.38
N LYS A 111 4.10 9.07 -11.29
CA LYS A 111 4.51 10.05 -12.32
C LYS A 111 3.54 10.14 -13.50
N GLN A 112 2.91 9.01 -13.89
CA GLN A 112 1.97 8.89 -15.01
C GLN A 112 2.45 9.59 -16.29
N PRO A 113 3.59 9.15 -16.87
CA PRO A 113 4.20 9.82 -18.01
C PRO A 113 3.31 9.74 -19.25
N ALA A 114 3.22 10.85 -19.99
CA ALA A 114 2.49 10.90 -21.27
C ALA A 114 3.37 10.55 -22.48
N VAL A 115 4.69 10.64 -22.31
CA VAL A 115 5.69 10.40 -23.35
C VAL A 115 6.80 9.52 -22.80
N ASN A 116 7.55 8.90 -23.70
CA ASN A 116 8.77 8.17 -23.36
C ASN A 116 9.91 8.59 -24.32
N PRO A 117 11.16 8.15 -24.11
CA PRO A 117 12.31 8.53 -24.94
C PRO A 117 12.17 8.14 -26.41
N LEU A 118 11.30 7.19 -26.74
CA LEU A 118 11.01 6.75 -28.10
C LEU A 118 9.92 7.60 -28.78
N GLY A 119 9.29 8.54 -28.06
CA GLY A 119 8.26 9.45 -28.55
C GLY A 119 6.92 9.30 -27.86
N GLY A 120 5.84 9.49 -28.64
CA GLY A 120 4.46 9.38 -28.14
C GLY A 120 4.12 7.96 -27.74
N GLY A 121 3.63 7.76 -26.50
CA GLY A 121 3.17 6.46 -26.03
C GLY A 121 1.96 5.97 -26.82
N SER A 122 1.90 4.68 -27.12
CA SER A 122 0.70 4.05 -27.69
C SER A 122 -0.47 4.25 -26.74
N VAL A 123 -1.61 4.74 -27.22
CA VAL A 123 -2.83 4.90 -26.42
C VAL A 123 -3.86 3.90 -26.92
N VAL A 124 -4.40 3.10 -26.00
CA VAL A 124 -5.49 2.17 -26.26
C VAL A 124 -6.70 2.65 -25.46
N GLU A 125 -7.77 2.98 -26.17
CA GLU A 125 -8.96 3.55 -25.58
C GLU A 125 -9.96 2.47 -25.17
N VAL A 126 -10.49 2.59 -23.95
CA VAL A 126 -11.58 1.75 -23.44
C VAL A 126 -12.89 2.49 -23.67
N HIS A 127 -13.72 1.98 -24.59
CA HIS A 127 -14.96 2.64 -25.01
C HIS A 127 -16.23 2.11 -24.32
N SER A 128 -16.17 1.00 -23.60
CA SER A 128 -17.35 0.38 -22.99
C SER A 128 -17.19 0.17 -21.48
N GLY A 129 -18.29 0.36 -20.74
CA GLY A 129 -18.30 0.13 -19.29
C GLY A 129 -18.01 -1.32 -18.92
N VAL A 130 -18.51 -2.27 -19.71
CA VAL A 130 -18.19 -3.70 -19.56
C VAL A 130 -16.69 -3.96 -19.80
N GLY A 131 -16.10 -3.32 -20.81
CA GLY A 131 -14.66 -3.39 -21.06
C GLY A 131 -13.84 -2.83 -19.90
N LEU A 132 -14.26 -1.71 -19.32
CA LEU A 132 -13.64 -1.12 -18.13
C LEU A 132 -13.67 -2.09 -16.94
N ILE A 133 -14.82 -2.68 -16.65
CA ILE A 133 -14.97 -3.67 -15.56
C ILE A 133 -14.08 -4.88 -15.82
N GLY A 134 -14.05 -5.39 -17.06
CA GLY A 134 -13.19 -6.51 -17.45
C GLY A 134 -11.70 -6.22 -17.24
N TRP A 135 -11.24 -5.04 -17.67
CA TRP A 135 -9.84 -4.61 -17.45
C TRP A 135 -9.53 -4.40 -15.98
N LEU A 136 -10.41 -3.76 -15.21
CA LEU A 136 -10.23 -3.57 -13.77
C LEU A 136 -10.10 -4.92 -13.06
N PHE A 137 -10.98 -5.88 -13.36
CA PHE A 137 -10.92 -7.21 -12.80
C PHE A 137 -9.61 -7.91 -13.14
N LEU A 138 -9.26 -7.95 -14.43
CA LEU A 138 -8.02 -8.59 -14.92
C LEU A 138 -6.77 -7.99 -14.25
N LEU A 139 -6.61 -6.67 -14.31
CA LEU A 139 -5.43 -5.98 -13.80
C LEU A 139 -5.33 -6.07 -12.28
N THR A 140 -6.47 -6.04 -11.57
CA THR A 140 -6.48 -6.22 -10.10
C THR A 140 -6.01 -7.63 -9.72
N VAL A 141 -6.54 -8.66 -10.38
CA VAL A 141 -6.13 -10.06 -10.11
C VAL A 141 -4.65 -10.26 -10.45
N LEU A 142 -4.19 -9.76 -11.60
CA LEU A 142 -2.77 -9.83 -11.98
C LEU A 142 -1.88 -9.08 -10.99
N GLY A 143 -2.31 -7.91 -10.52
CA GLY A 143 -1.60 -7.14 -9.50
C GLY A 143 -1.50 -7.87 -8.17
N TRP A 144 -2.56 -8.54 -7.72
CA TRP A 144 -2.52 -9.38 -6.51
C TRP A 144 -1.60 -10.59 -6.65
N VAL A 145 -1.58 -11.23 -7.82
CA VAL A 145 -0.64 -12.33 -8.11
C VAL A 145 0.80 -11.81 -8.07
N ALA A 146 1.10 -10.72 -8.78
CA ALA A 146 2.42 -10.12 -8.81
C ALA A 146 2.86 -9.66 -7.41
N GLY A 147 1.98 -8.98 -6.67
CA GLY A 147 2.22 -8.53 -5.30
C GLY A 147 2.46 -9.69 -4.33
N GLY A 148 1.72 -10.80 -4.47
CA GLY A 148 1.92 -12.01 -3.67
C GLY A 148 3.28 -12.65 -3.93
N LEU A 149 3.72 -12.75 -5.18
CA LEU A 149 5.06 -13.23 -5.54
C LEU A 149 6.15 -12.27 -5.04
N TYR A 150 5.94 -10.96 -5.20
CA TYR A 150 6.85 -9.93 -4.75
C TYR A 150 7.12 -10.01 -3.25
N PHE A 151 6.06 -9.97 -2.44
CA PHE A 151 6.15 -10.06 -0.99
C PHE A 151 6.76 -11.39 -0.55
N HIS A 152 6.45 -12.49 -1.25
CA HIS A 152 7.04 -13.80 -0.98
C HIS A 152 8.56 -13.84 -1.22
N TRP A 153 9.05 -13.20 -2.29
CA TRP A 153 10.49 -13.13 -2.56
C TRP A 153 11.19 -12.18 -1.59
N VAL A 154 10.61 -11.03 -1.29
CA VAL A 154 11.16 -10.08 -0.31
C VAL A 154 11.23 -10.71 1.07
N SER A 155 10.17 -11.38 1.54
CA SER A 155 10.16 -12.03 2.86
C SER A 155 11.18 -13.17 2.95
N LYS A 156 11.51 -13.82 1.83
CA LYS A 156 12.55 -14.86 1.79
C LYS A 156 13.95 -14.24 1.92
N ALA A 157 14.17 -13.08 1.30
CA ALA A 157 15.44 -12.36 1.36
C ALA A 157 15.78 -11.82 2.75
N THR A 158 14.79 -11.59 3.63
CA THR A 158 15.07 -11.06 4.98
C THR A 158 15.63 -12.11 5.95
N GLY A 159 15.52 -13.41 5.62
CA GLY A 159 15.90 -14.50 6.53
C GLY A 159 15.01 -14.65 7.78
N SER A 160 14.00 -13.79 7.97
CA SER A 160 13.12 -13.76 9.16
C SER A 160 11.95 -14.75 9.10
N ARG A 161 11.95 -15.64 8.12
CA ARG A 161 10.81 -16.52 7.82
C ARG A 161 10.83 -17.74 8.75
N GLU A 162 9.74 -17.93 9.48
CA GLU A 162 9.58 -19.05 10.42
C GLU A 162 9.15 -20.34 9.71
N THR A 163 8.49 -20.22 8.55
CA THR A 163 7.95 -21.38 7.81
C THR A 163 8.23 -21.29 6.32
N ASN A 164 8.71 -22.39 5.73
CA ASN A 164 8.87 -22.49 4.28
C ASN A 164 7.58 -22.99 3.63
N PHE A 165 7.12 -22.27 2.61
CA PHE A 165 5.99 -22.68 1.77
C PHE A 165 6.16 -22.12 0.36
N GLY A 166 5.54 -22.75 -0.64
CA GLY A 166 5.69 -22.37 -2.05
C GLY A 166 4.97 -21.07 -2.42
N GLY A 167 5.40 -20.45 -3.53
CA GLY A 167 4.81 -19.22 -4.07
C GLY A 167 3.32 -19.34 -4.39
N GLY A 168 2.85 -20.52 -4.80
CA GLY A 168 1.42 -20.75 -5.05
C GLY A 168 0.54 -20.49 -3.84
N ARG A 169 0.91 -21.01 -2.66
CA ARG A 169 0.20 -20.73 -1.40
C ARG A 169 0.28 -19.25 -1.03
N ALA A 170 1.43 -18.61 -1.26
CA ALA A 170 1.60 -17.17 -1.03
C ALA A 170 0.56 -16.38 -1.85
N VAL A 171 0.50 -16.64 -3.15
CA VAL A 171 -0.45 -16.00 -4.07
C VAL A 171 -1.89 -16.27 -3.67
N THR A 172 -2.27 -17.51 -3.38
CA THR A 172 -3.65 -17.84 -2.97
C THR A 172 -4.06 -17.10 -1.70
N GLN A 173 -3.19 -17.06 -0.68
CA GLN A 173 -3.48 -16.34 0.56
C GLN A 173 -3.48 -14.82 0.37
N THR A 174 -2.62 -14.29 -0.51
CA THR A 174 -2.65 -12.86 -0.89
C THR A 174 -3.95 -12.49 -1.60
N VAL A 175 -4.41 -13.28 -2.57
CA VAL A 175 -5.67 -13.03 -3.27
C VAL A 175 -6.84 -13.06 -2.28
N LEU A 176 -6.91 -14.08 -1.41
CA LEU A 176 -7.94 -14.15 -0.37
C LEU A 176 -7.89 -12.95 0.56
N PHE A 177 -6.70 -12.59 1.04
CA PHE A 177 -6.47 -11.42 1.89
C PHE A 177 -6.92 -10.12 1.21
N SER A 178 -6.55 -9.91 -0.04
CA SER A 178 -6.92 -8.71 -0.79
C SER A 178 -8.41 -8.63 -1.05
N VAL A 179 -9.08 -9.75 -1.33
CA VAL A 179 -10.55 -9.82 -1.44
C VAL A 179 -11.20 -9.45 -0.10
N LEU A 180 -10.73 -10.01 1.02
CA LEU A 180 -11.26 -9.70 2.35
C LEU A 180 -11.10 -8.21 2.68
N LEU A 181 -9.93 -7.63 2.41
CA LEU A 181 -9.72 -6.19 2.62
C LEU A 181 -10.54 -5.34 1.66
N ALA A 182 -10.71 -5.73 0.40
CA ALA A 182 -11.54 -5.00 -0.55
C ALA A 182 -13.02 -5.00 -0.12
N VAL A 183 -13.53 -6.15 0.34
CA VAL A 183 -14.90 -6.25 0.89
C VAL A 183 -15.04 -5.40 2.15
N ALA A 184 -14.09 -5.47 3.08
CA ALA A 184 -14.12 -4.65 4.29
C ALA A 184 -14.05 -3.14 3.98
N ALA A 185 -13.16 -2.74 3.06
CA ALA A 185 -13.03 -1.36 2.61
C ALA A 185 -14.30 -0.87 1.91
N PHE A 186 -14.97 -1.72 1.12
CA PHE A 186 -16.26 -1.38 0.51
C PHE A 186 -17.37 -1.22 1.55
N MET A 187 -17.48 -2.17 2.50
CA MET A 187 -18.49 -2.16 3.56
C MET A 187 -18.38 -0.93 4.48
N VAL A 188 -17.16 -0.47 4.77
CA VAL A 188 -16.91 0.71 5.61
C VAL A 188 -16.89 2.00 4.78
N GLY A 189 -16.22 1.96 3.63
CA GLY A 189 -16.01 3.11 2.77
C GLY A 189 -17.31 3.63 2.15
N MET A 190 -18.22 2.76 1.72
CA MET A 190 -19.49 3.19 1.13
C MET A 190 -20.31 4.05 2.13
N PRO A 191 -20.60 3.60 3.37
CA PRO A 191 -21.27 4.44 4.37
C PRO A 191 -20.55 5.76 4.64
N VAL A 192 -19.21 5.72 4.77
CA VAL A 192 -18.42 6.94 5.00
C VAL A 192 -18.58 7.93 3.84
N MET A 193 -18.56 7.46 2.59
CA MET A 193 -18.78 8.30 1.41
C MET A 193 -20.18 8.92 1.40
N PHE A 194 -21.21 8.17 1.80
CA PHE A 194 -22.57 8.73 1.95
C PHE A 194 -22.62 9.82 3.03
N VAL A 195 -22.01 9.59 4.20
CA VAL A 195 -21.95 10.59 5.28
C VAL A 195 -21.21 11.84 4.81
N VAL A 196 -20.06 11.68 4.15
CA VAL A 196 -19.28 12.78 3.56
C VAL A 196 -20.12 13.55 2.54
N GLY A 197 -20.82 12.85 1.65
CA GLY A 197 -21.70 13.47 0.65
C GLY A 197 -22.83 14.29 1.29
N ILE A 198 -23.54 13.72 2.27
CA ILE A 198 -24.63 14.41 2.98
C ILE A 198 -24.11 15.64 3.72
N VAL A 199 -22.99 15.51 4.46
CA VAL A 199 -22.39 16.63 5.18
C VAL A 199 -21.92 17.73 4.23
N GLY A 200 -21.38 17.36 3.07
CA GLY A 200 -21.01 18.29 2.01
C GLY A 200 -22.18 19.11 1.47
N LEU A 201 -23.37 18.52 1.39
CA LEU A 201 -24.59 19.21 0.97
C LEU A 201 -25.11 20.20 2.05
N ILE A 202 -24.83 19.93 3.33
CA ILE A 202 -25.27 20.79 4.44
C ILE A 202 -24.37 22.02 4.57
N SER A 203 -23.04 21.82 4.64
CA SER A 203 -22.09 22.92 4.81
C SER A 203 -20.67 22.52 4.39
N PRO A 204 -19.99 23.31 3.54
CA PRO A 204 -18.58 23.10 3.21
C PRO A 204 -17.64 23.13 4.42
N ASN A 205 -17.93 23.95 5.43
CA ASN A 205 -17.11 24.04 6.65
C ASN A 205 -17.23 22.76 7.49
N LEU A 206 -18.44 22.19 7.60
CA LEU A 206 -18.66 20.94 8.32
C LEU A 206 -17.98 19.77 7.61
N LEU A 207 -17.99 19.77 6.27
CA LEU A 207 -17.25 18.80 5.48
C LEU A 207 -15.75 18.83 5.76
N GLN A 208 -15.14 20.02 5.85
CA GLN A 208 -13.71 20.14 6.18
C GLN A 208 -13.40 19.60 7.58
N ILE A 209 -14.25 19.90 8.57
CA ILE A 209 -14.11 19.37 9.93
C ILE A 209 -14.23 17.84 9.92
N LEU A 210 -15.23 17.29 9.22
CA LEU A 210 -15.42 15.85 9.09
C LEU A 210 -14.20 15.19 8.42
N LEU A 211 -13.70 15.75 7.32
CA LEU A 211 -12.53 15.23 6.61
C LEU A 211 -11.28 15.28 7.50
N PHE A 212 -11.11 16.33 8.30
CA PHE A 212 -10.03 16.41 9.28
C PHE A 212 -10.15 15.32 10.35
N ILE A 213 -11.33 15.09 10.90
CA ILE A 213 -11.59 14.01 11.86
C ILE A 213 -11.29 12.64 11.24
N LEU A 214 -11.78 12.38 10.03
CA LEU A 214 -11.51 11.13 9.30
C LEU A 214 -10.01 10.95 9.03
N ALA A 215 -9.28 12.02 8.71
CA ALA A 215 -7.83 11.99 8.55
C ALA A 215 -7.11 11.61 9.85
N LEU A 216 -7.52 12.14 11.01
CA LEU A 216 -6.97 11.74 12.30
C LEU A 216 -7.21 10.26 12.62
N PHE A 217 -8.42 9.76 12.36
CA PHE A 217 -8.73 8.34 12.54
C PHE A 217 -8.00 7.42 11.58
N SER A 218 -7.67 7.89 10.37
CA SER A 218 -6.94 7.09 9.38
C SER A 218 -5.57 6.62 9.91
N ALA A 219 -4.90 7.42 10.74
CA ALA A 219 -3.61 7.05 11.34
C ALA A 219 -3.68 5.76 12.16
N TRP A 220 -4.82 5.49 12.81
CA TRP A 220 -5.05 4.27 13.60
C TRP A 220 -5.34 3.05 12.73
N ILE A 221 -5.89 3.24 11.53
CA ILE A 221 -6.22 2.17 10.58
C ILE A 221 -4.99 1.79 9.74
N VAL A 222 -4.13 2.76 9.43
CA VAL A 222 -2.95 2.56 8.58
C VAL A 222 -2.00 1.52 9.15
N VAL A 223 -1.67 1.60 10.45
CA VAL A 223 -0.72 0.67 11.08
C VAL A 223 -1.18 -0.80 11.02
N PRO A 224 -2.40 -1.17 11.46
CA PRO A 224 -2.83 -2.56 11.37
C PRO A 224 -2.96 -3.04 9.92
N VAL A 225 -3.44 -2.20 8.99
CA VAL A 225 -3.50 -2.57 7.56
C VAL A 225 -2.10 -2.79 7.00
N PHE A 226 -1.15 -1.91 7.31
CA PHE A 226 0.24 -2.02 6.88
C PHE A 226 0.86 -3.36 7.32
N PHE A 227 0.67 -3.76 8.58
CA PHE A 227 1.23 -5.01 9.10
C PHE A 227 0.39 -6.27 8.82
N SER A 228 -0.88 -6.13 8.44
CA SER A 228 -1.83 -7.25 8.31
C SER A 228 -1.42 -8.33 7.30
N ALA A 229 -0.64 -8.00 6.29
CA ALA A 229 -0.18 -8.98 5.30
C ALA A 229 1.07 -9.77 5.76
N HIS A 230 1.82 -9.27 6.73
CA HIS A 230 3.18 -9.76 7.02
C HIS A 230 3.18 -11.18 7.60
N GLY A 231 2.16 -11.53 8.38
CA GLY A 231 1.98 -12.86 8.97
C GLY A 231 1.79 -13.98 7.95
N ILE A 232 1.19 -13.68 6.79
CA ILE A 232 1.07 -14.63 5.66
C ILE A 232 2.46 -15.07 5.21
N PHE A 233 3.38 -14.10 5.03
CA PHE A 233 4.67 -14.34 4.39
C PHE A 233 5.74 -14.86 5.34
N LEU A 234 5.74 -14.42 6.61
CA LEU A 234 6.73 -14.84 7.61
C LEU A 234 6.34 -16.14 8.31
N ARG A 235 5.08 -16.25 8.71
CA ARG A 235 4.57 -17.33 9.58
C ARG A 235 3.66 -18.32 8.85
N GLY A 236 3.45 -18.15 7.54
CA GLY A 236 2.61 -19.06 6.74
C GLY A 236 1.14 -19.02 7.14
N GLN A 237 0.71 -17.94 7.79
CA GLN A 237 -0.65 -17.77 8.29
C GLN A 237 -1.66 -17.70 7.14
N ASN A 238 -2.90 -18.08 7.43
CA ASN A 238 -4.00 -17.78 6.52
C ASN A 238 -4.38 -16.28 6.59
N ALA A 239 -5.10 -15.80 5.58
CA ALA A 239 -5.47 -14.39 5.45
C ALA A 239 -6.18 -13.83 6.70
N PHE A 240 -7.16 -14.55 7.26
CA PHE A 240 -7.92 -14.12 8.42
C PHE A 240 -7.04 -13.96 9.66
N TYR A 241 -6.22 -14.97 9.94
CA TYR A 241 -5.34 -14.95 11.10
C TYR A 241 -4.26 -13.87 10.96
N SER A 242 -3.77 -13.62 9.74
CA SER A 242 -2.80 -12.55 9.49
C SER A 242 -3.37 -11.15 9.72
N ILE A 243 -4.64 -10.91 9.33
CA ILE A 243 -5.36 -9.67 9.65
C ILE A 243 -5.47 -9.50 11.17
N TYR A 244 -5.90 -10.54 11.88
CA TYR A 244 -6.00 -10.52 13.33
C TYR A 244 -4.64 -10.27 13.99
N ALA A 245 -3.57 -10.90 13.51
CA ALA A 245 -2.22 -10.72 14.02
C ALA A 245 -1.72 -9.28 13.82
N GLY A 246 -1.99 -8.66 12.66
CA GLY A 246 -1.68 -7.25 12.41
C GLY A 246 -2.43 -6.29 13.35
N LEU A 247 -3.74 -6.54 13.57
CA LEU A 247 -4.55 -5.78 14.53
C LEU A 247 -4.06 -5.93 15.97
N ARG A 248 -3.76 -7.17 16.38
CA ARG A 248 -3.24 -7.48 17.71
C ARG A 248 -1.91 -6.78 17.94
N MET A 249 -0.97 -6.88 17.01
CA MET A 249 0.33 -6.20 17.10
C MET A 249 0.12 -4.69 17.27
N ALA A 250 -0.60 -4.05 16.34
CA ALA A 250 -0.84 -2.61 16.38
C ALA A 250 -1.44 -2.16 17.73
N ARG A 251 -2.43 -2.89 18.26
CA ARG A 251 -3.06 -2.57 19.55
C ARG A 251 -2.06 -2.47 20.72
N PHE A 252 -1.02 -3.31 20.74
CA PHE A 252 -0.09 -3.39 21.87
C PHE A 252 1.23 -2.64 21.65
N THR A 253 1.46 -2.08 20.45
CA THR A 253 2.75 -1.47 20.08
C THR A 253 2.64 -0.02 19.64
N LEU A 254 1.43 0.55 19.63
CA LEU A 254 1.24 1.99 19.47
C LEU A 254 1.80 2.74 20.70
N PRO A 255 2.55 3.84 20.53
CA PRO A 255 2.81 4.56 19.27
C PRO A 255 4.07 4.11 18.51
N SER A 256 4.89 3.20 19.06
CA SER A 256 6.18 2.80 18.47
C SER A 256 6.05 2.27 17.03
N SER A 257 5.05 1.45 16.75
CA SER A 257 4.80 0.96 15.38
C SER A 257 4.29 2.04 14.43
N SER A 258 3.59 3.08 14.93
CA SER A 258 3.27 4.25 14.10
C SER A 258 4.50 5.00 13.66
N MET A 259 5.50 5.16 14.55
CA MET A 259 6.75 5.85 14.20
C MET A 259 7.51 5.10 13.10
N PHE A 260 7.51 3.76 13.14
CA PHE A 260 8.09 2.96 12.05
C PHE A 260 7.34 3.18 10.73
N VAL A 261 6.02 3.06 10.72
CA VAL A 261 5.21 3.23 9.50
C VAL A 261 5.33 4.64 8.95
N LEU A 262 5.34 5.65 9.82
CA LEU A 262 5.57 7.05 9.45
C LEU A 262 6.95 7.23 8.82
N ALA A 263 8.00 6.66 9.40
CA ALA A 263 9.35 6.74 8.83
C ALA A 263 9.41 6.09 7.44
N VAL A 264 8.83 4.90 7.27
CA VAL A 264 8.72 4.24 5.96
C VAL A 264 8.00 5.13 4.96
N PHE A 265 6.88 5.74 5.35
CA PHE A 265 6.11 6.63 4.48
C PHE A 265 6.90 7.89 4.10
N VAL A 266 7.51 8.58 5.07
CA VAL A 266 8.29 9.80 4.85
C VAL A 266 9.49 9.52 3.95
N ILE A 267 10.23 8.44 4.20
CA ILE A 267 11.39 8.05 3.37
C ILE A 267 10.93 7.70 1.96
N SER A 268 9.87 6.89 1.82
CA SER A 268 9.36 6.50 0.51
C SER A 268 8.87 7.72 -0.29
N GLN A 269 8.04 8.58 0.29
CA GLN A 269 7.53 9.76 -0.42
C GLN A 269 8.64 10.79 -0.69
N GLY A 270 9.52 11.05 0.28
CA GLY A 270 10.64 11.97 0.12
C GLY A 270 11.57 11.56 -1.01
N LEU A 271 11.91 10.27 -1.09
CA LEU A 271 12.76 9.75 -2.16
C LEU A 271 12.03 9.63 -3.50
N ASN A 272 10.70 9.44 -3.53
CA ASN A 272 9.93 9.50 -4.78
C ASN A 272 10.10 10.85 -5.49
N TYR A 273 10.11 11.96 -4.75
CA TYR A 273 10.37 13.29 -5.35
C TYR A 273 11.73 13.36 -6.02
N LEU A 274 12.77 12.80 -5.37
CA LEU A 274 14.13 12.76 -5.93
C LEU A 274 14.20 11.89 -7.19
N TRP A 275 13.64 10.68 -7.13
CA TRP A 275 13.72 9.71 -8.22
C TRP A 275 12.83 10.07 -9.42
N ALA A 276 11.83 10.93 -9.24
CA ALA A 276 10.95 11.41 -10.30
C ALA A 276 11.46 12.66 -11.04
N ILE A 277 12.58 13.28 -10.59
CA ILE A 277 13.19 14.47 -11.21
C ILE A 277 13.47 14.28 -12.71
N PRO A 278 14.02 13.13 -13.17
CA PRO A 278 14.29 12.96 -14.59
C PRO A 278 13.04 13.16 -15.46
N ALA A 279 13.22 13.82 -16.60
CA ALA A 279 12.14 14.07 -17.56
C ALA A 279 11.60 12.76 -18.14
N ASP A 280 10.31 12.75 -18.47
CA ASP A 280 9.56 11.58 -18.94
C ASP A 280 10.12 11.00 -20.25
N ASN A 281 10.71 11.86 -21.08
CA ASN A 281 11.36 11.52 -22.35
C ASN A 281 12.87 11.25 -22.23
N SER A 282 13.40 11.16 -21.01
CA SER A 282 14.83 10.95 -20.77
C SER A 282 15.16 9.53 -20.30
N TRP A 283 16.20 8.95 -20.87
CA TRP A 283 16.77 7.67 -20.41
C TRP A 283 17.28 7.71 -18.97
N MET A 284 17.55 8.90 -18.42
CA MET A 284 17.92 9.09 -17.02
C MET A 284 16.82 8.58 -16.06
N LEU A 285 15.56 8.49 -16.53
CA LEU A 285 14.47 7.93 -15.73
C LEU A 285 14.69 6.45 -15.37
N LEU A 286 15.50 5.69 -16.15
CA LEU A 286 15.91 4.33 -15.77
C LEU A 286 16.63 4.29 -14.41
N VAL A 287 17.48 5.28 -14.14
CA VAL A 287 18.19 5.40 -12.85
C VAL A 287 17.19 5.72 -11.74
N GLY A 288 16.22 6.59 -12.01
CA GLY A 288 15.11 6.89 -11.10
C GLY A 288 14.31 5.64 -10.73
N MET A 289 13.93 4.84 -11.72
CA MET A 289 13.19 3.58 -11.51
C MET A 289 14.02 2.57 -10.71
N ALA A 290 15.32 2.43 -10.98
CA ALA A 290 16.21 1.56 -10.22
C ALA A 290 16.37 2.00 -8.76
N GLY A 291 16.59 3.30 -8.53
CA GLY A 291 16.68 3.87 -7.18
C GLY A 291 15.37 3.70 -6.39
N HIS A 292 14.24 3.99 -7.02
CA HIS A 292 12.91 3.77 -6.46
C HIS A 292 12.66 2.29 -6.12
N ALA A 293 12.95 1.38 -7.05
CA ALA A 293 12.80 -0.06 -6.86
C ALA A 293 13.63 -0.54 -5.66
N PHE A 294 14.91 -0.14 -5.58
CA PHE A 294 15.77 -0.49 -4.45
C PHE A 294 15.22 0.00 -3.12
N VAL A 295 14.89 1.29 -3.01
CA VAL A 295 14.42 1.92 -1.77
C VAL A 295 13.12 1.28 -1.30
N THR A 296 12.13 1.13 -2.18
CA THR A 296 10.83 0.57 -1.81
C THR A 296 10.91 -0.91 -1.45
N THR A 297 11.77 -1.69 -2.13
CA THR A 297 12.02 -3.09 -1.77
C THR A 297 12.72 -3.19 -0.41
N ALA A 298 13.71 -2.33 -0.15
CA ALA A 298 14.43 -2.30 1.13
C ALA A 298 13.51 -1.91 2.30
N LEU A 299 12.61 -0.94 2.09
CA LEU A 299 11.62 -0.55 3.10
C LEU A 299 10.58 -1.66 3.37
N LEU A 300 10.19 -2.42 2.34
CA LEU A 300 9.34 -3.60 2.51
C LEU A 300 10.08 -4.74 3.25
N ALA A 301 11.36 -4.96 2.96
CA ALA A 301 12.18 -5.89 3.73
C ALA A 301 12.30 -5.46 5.20
N ALA A 302 12.52 -4.16 5.43
CA ALA A 302 12.58 -3.58 6.78
C ALA A 302 11.27 -3.79 7.55
N SER A 303 10.11 -3.70 6.90
CA SER A 303 8.83 -3.93 7.56
C SER A 303 8.61 -5.38 7.96
N PHE A 304 9.12 -6.35 7.19
CA PHE A 304 9.16 -7.76 7.58
C PHE A 304 10.04 -7.99 8.81
N ILE A 305 11.25 -7.43 8.82
CA ILE A 305 12.18 -7.57 9.95
C ILE A 305 11.57 -6.93 11.20
N TYR A 306 11.04 -5.70 11.08
CA TYR A 306 10.39 -5.00 12.18
C TYR A 306 9.17 -5.78 12.71
N TYR A 307 8.33 -6.33 11.83
CA TYR A 307 7.18 -7.15 12.23
C TYR A 307 7.63 -8.40 12.99
N HIS A 308 8.66 -9.09 12.53
CA HIS A 308 9.21 -10.27 13.20
C HIS A 308 9.71 -9.93 14.61
N ASP A 309 10.61 -8.94 14.72
CA ASP A 309 11.24 -8.55 15.98
C ASP A 309 10.20 -8.05 16.99
N MET A 310 9.19 -7.30 16.52
CA MET A 310 8.16 -6.74 17.40
C MET A 310 7.23 -7.83 17.94
N ASN A 311 6.89 -8.83 17.14
CA ASN A 311 6.09 -9.95 17.64
C ASN A 311 6.90 -10.81 18.62
N ALA A 312 8.20 -11.03 18.37
CA ALA A 312 9.08 -11.70 19.32
C ALA A 312 9.18 -10.94 20.66
N TRP A 313 9.31 -9.61 20.60
CA TRP A 313 9.30 -8.75 21.78
C TRP A 313 7.96 -8.82 22.55
N LEU A 314 6.82 -8.76 21.85
CA LEU A 314 5.49 -8.91 22.46
C LEU A 314 5.33 -10.27 23.14
N GLU A 315 5.80 -11.35 22.52
CA GLU A 315 5.76 -12.69 23.11
C GLU A 315 6.55 -12.75 24.42
N LEU A 316 7.75 -12.15 24.47
CA LEU A 316 8.56 -12.03 25.69
C LEU A 316 7.84 -11.21 26.78
N VAL A 317 7.25 -10.07 26.42
CA VAL A 317 6.49 -9.21 27.33
C VAL A 317 5.33 -9.98 27.94
N PHE A 318 4.52 -10.67 27.13
CA PHE A 318 3.40 -11.46 27.63
C PHE A 318 3.82 -12.65 28.49
N GLN A 319 4.96 -13.29 28.19
CA GLN A 319 5.50 -14.36 29.03
C GLN A 319 5.87 -13.85 30.43
N ARG A 320 6.50 -12.68 30.54
CA ARG A 320 6.87 -12.09 31.84
C ARG A 320 5.71 -11.49 32.62
N LEU A 321 4.62 -11.12 31.95
CA LEU A 321 3.41 -10.60 32.60
C LEU A 321 2.47 -11.70 33.10
N LYS A 322 2.65 -12.96 32.67
CA LYS A 322 1.91 -14.08 33.26
C LYS A 322 2.42 -14.30 34.70
N PRO A 323 1.54 -14.32 35.72
CA PRO A 323 1.95 -14.67 37.07
C PRO A 323 2.56 -16.07 37.10
N ASP A 324 3.66 -16.27 37.84
CA ASP A 324 4.21 -17.60 38.10
C ASP A 324 3.14 -18.45 38.80
N ALA A 325 2.50 -19.35 38.04
CA ALA A 325 1.52 -20.31 38.57
C ALA A 325 2.14 -21.26 39.63
N THR A 326 3.47 -21.29 39.72
CA THR A 326 4.25 -22.05 40.71
C THR A 326 4.38 -21.36 42.07
N ALA A 327 4.08 -20.05 42.19
CA ALA A 327 4.15 -19.33 43.46
C ALA A 327 2.88 -19.43 44.32
N GLN A 328 1.81 -20.08 43.82
CA GLN A 328 0.56 -20.28 44.54
C GLN A 328 0.41 -21.69 45.17
N GLN A 329 1.46 -22.52 45.13
CA GLN A 329 1.44 -23.89 45.69
C GLN A 329 2.41 -24.11 46.86
N THR A 330 2.91 -23.05 47.49
CA THR A 330 3.69 -23.13 48.75
C THR A 330 3.01 -22.37 49.86
#